data_AF-A0A2W1NCZ1-F1
#
_entry.id   AF-A0A2W1NCZ1-F1
#
_cell.length_a   1.000
_cell.length_b   1.000
_cell.length_c   1.000
_cell.angle_alpha   90.00
_cell.angle_beta   90.00
_cell.angle_gamma   90.00
#
_symmetry.space_group_name_H-M   'P 1'
#
loop_
_entity.id
_entity.type
_entity.pdbx_description
1 polymer ?
#
loop_
_entity_poly.entity_id
_entity_poly.type
_entity_poly.pdbx_seq_one_letter_code
_entity_poly.pdbx_strand_id
1 'polypeptide(L)'
;MTDYAFFKLCEARFGINRGVYNTIDDMFYQRGIKHILSRRKTIVAFLVFATGTAGDIENPRYKFGHGGLSAKLSQYCLVNNL
;
A
#
# COMPACT_ATOMS: atom_id res chain seq x y z
N MET A 1 12.62 10.15 -7.73
CA MET A 1 11.21 9.92 -8.12
C MET A 1 10.29 10.76 -7.24
N THR A 2 9.37 11.51 -7.85
CA THR A 2 8.38 12.35 -7.16
C THR A 2 7.27 11.50 -6.53
N ASP A 3 6.47 12.09 -5.63
CA ASP A 3 5.33 11.40 -5.00
C ASP A 3 4.28 11.00 -6.04
N TYR A 4 4.00 11.86 -7.01
CA TYR A 4 3.07 11.54 -8.10
C TYR A 4 3.51 10.34 -8.93
N ALA A 5 4.79 10.30 -9.33
CA ALA A 5 5.33 9.19 -10.10
C ALA A 5 5.31 7.88 -9.30
N PHE A 6 5.59 7.94 -8.00
CA PHE A 6 5.52 6.76 -7.14
C PHE A 6 4.07 6.26 -6.95
N PHE A 7 3.12 7.18 -6.74
CA PHE A 7 1.70 6.86 -6.72
C PHE A 7 1.26 6.20 -8.03
N LYS A 8 1.64 6.75 -9.20
CA LYS A 8 1.29 6.18 -10.51
C LYS A 8 1.82 4.76 -10.70
N LEU A 9 3.02 4.48 -10.19
CA LEU A 9 3.55 3.11 -10.17
C LEU A 9 2.70 2.17 -9.31
N CYS A 10 2.23 2.64 -8.14
CA CYS A 10 1.37 1.84 -7.27
C CYS A 10 -0.01 1.62 -7.89
N GLU A 11 -0.60 2.65 -8.50
CA GLU A 11 -1.87 2.58 -9.22
C GLU A 11 -1.78 1.57 -10.37
N ALA A 12 -0.76 1.67 -11.21
CA ALA A 12 -0.58 0.78 -12.36
C ALA A 12 -0.34 -0.68 -11.97
N ARG A 13 0.44 -0.92 -10.90
CA ARG A 13 0.84 -2.28 -10.50
C ARG A 13 -0.16 -3.00 -9.59
N PHE A 14 -0.86 -2.25 -8.74
CA PHE A 14 -1.73 -2.83 -7.71
C PHE A 14 -3.20 -2.42 -7.85
N GLY A 15 -3.54 -1.60 -8.85
CA GLY A 15 -4.92 -1.16 -9.11
C GLY A 15 -5.52 -0.30 -7.99
N ILE A 16 -4.70 0.28 -7.12
CA ILE A 16 -5.18 1.12 -6.01
C ILE A 16 -5.44 2.56 -6.47
N ASN A 17 -6.44 3.20 -5.87
CA ASN A 17 -6.70 4.62 -6.10
C ASN A 17 -5.88 5.52 -5.16
N ARG A 18 -5.91 6.84 -5.44
CA ARG A 18 -5.15 7.85 -4.66
C ARG A 18 -5.55 7.91 -3.18
N GLY A 19 -6.84 7.72 -2.87
CA GLY A 19 -7.33 7.72 -1.49
C GLY A 19 -6.71 6.58 -0.68
N VAL A 20 -6.75 5.37 -1.23
CA VAL A 20 -6.11 4.19 -0.63
C VAL A 20 -4.61 4.41 -0.43
N TYR A 21 -3.90 4.88 -1.45
CA TYR A 21 -2.47 5.20 -1.35
C TYR A 21 -2.19 6.18 -0.21
N ASN A 22 -2.93 7.29 -0.15
CA ASN A 22 -2.75 8.32 0.87
C ASN A 22 -2.99 7.77 2.29
N THR A 23 -4.02 6.93 2.48
CA THR A 23 -4.29 6.29 3.78
C THR A 23 -3.15 5.37 4.20
N ILE A 24 -2.59 4.59 3.29
CA ILE A 24 -1.45 3.70 3.59
C ILE A 24 -0.21 4.54 3.95
N ASP A 25 0.09 5.58 3.16
CA ASP A 25 1.23 6.47 3.41
C ASP A 25 1.12 7.18 4.76
N ASP A 26 -0.05 7.76 5.07
CA ASP A 26 -0.30 8.40 6.36
C ASP A 26 -0.17 7.39 7.50
N MET A 27 -0.78 6.20 7.39
CA MET A 27 -0.68 5.16 8.42
C MET A 27 0.76 4.77 8.76
N PHE A 28 1.60 4.55 7.75
CA PHE A 28 3.01 4.24 7.99
C PHE A 28 3.81 5.44 8.49
N TYR A 29 3.44 6.65 8.09
CA TYR A 29 4.04 7.86 8.63
C TYR A 29 3.69 8.02 10.12
N GLN A 30 2.44 7.82 10.53
CA GLN A 30 2.01 7.90 11.93
C GLN A 30 2.69 6.85 12.81
N ARG A 31 2.98 5.66 12.26
CA ARG A 31 3.73 4.60 12.93
C ARG A 31 5.24 4.83 13.05
N GLY A 32 5.75 5.96 12.57
CA GLY A 32 7.16 6.34 12.75
C GLY A 32 8.07 6.06 11.56
N ILE A 33 7.55 5.56 10.43
CA ILE A 33 8.33 5.38 9.20
C ILE A 33 8.46 6.73 8.46
N LYS A 34 9.15 7.69 9.09
CA LYS A 34 9.24 9.08 8.63
C LYS A 34 10.09 9.23 7.37
N HIS A 35 11.15 8.43 7.24
CA HIS A 35 12.04 8.47 6.08
C HIS A 35 11.32 7.99 4.81
N ILE A 36 11.26 8.85 3.79
CA ILE A 36 10.44 8.64 2.60
C ILE A 36 10.80 7.37 1.83
N LEU A 37 12.09 7.05 1.67
CA LEU A 37 12.48 5.84 0.95
C LEU A 37 12.11 4.57 1.73
N SER A 38 12.21 4.60 3.05
CA SER A 38 11.83 3.48 3.91
C SER A 38 10.32 3.27 3.84
N ARG A 39 9.54 4.35 3.94
CA ARG A 39 8.08 4.28 3.86
C ARG A 39 7.60 3.77 2.50
N ARG A 40 8.18 4.24 1.40
CA ARG A 40 7.87 3.75 0.05
C ARG A 40 8.14 2.26 -0.11
N LYS A 41 9.26 1.75 0.43
CA LYS A 41 9.54 0.31 0.47
C LYS A 41 8.46 -0.45 1.25
N THR A 42 8.07 0.06 2.42
CA THR A 42 7.01 -0.54 3.23
C THR A 42 5.65 -0.53 2.53
N ILE A 43 5.29 0.56 1.84
CA ILE A 43 4.06 0.65 1.03
C ILE A 43 4.04 -0.45 -0.04
N VAL A 44 5.13 -0.62 -0.79
CA VAL A 44 5.21 -1.66 -1.82
C VAL A 44 5.08 -3.05 -1.21
N ALA A 45 5.78 -3.33 -0.11
CA ALA A 45 5.71 -4.62 0.57
C ALA A 45 4.31 -4.92 1.11
N PHE A 46 3.63 -3.91 1.69
CA PHE A 46 2.23 -4.02 2.10
C PHE A 46 1.31 -4.33 0.92
N LEU A 47 1.47 -3.63 -0.21
CA LEU A 47 0.64 -3.85 -1.38
C LEU A 47 0.82 -5.25 -1.96
N VAL A 48 2.07 -5.75 -2.02
CA VAL A 48 2.34 -7.15 -2.40
C VAL A 48 1.66 -8.15 -1.46
N PHE A 49 1.72 -7.91 -0.15
CA PHE A 49 1.04 -8.73 0.86
C PHE A 49 -0.49 -8.67 0.73
N ALA A 50 -1.04 -7.49 0.45
CA ALA A 50 -2.48 -7.28 0.37
C ALA A 50 -3.10 -7.91 -0.88
N THR A 51 -2.42 -7.80 -2.03
CA THR A 51 -2.96 -8.23 -3.31
C THR A 51 -2.55 -9.65 -3.70
N GLY A 52 -1.61 -10.28 -3.00
CA GLY A 52 -1.20 -11.67 -3.25
C GLY A 52 -0.42 -11.83 -4.56
N THR A 53 0.77 -11.23 -4.62
CA THR A 53 1.72 -11.23 -5.76
C THR A 53 1.20 -10.67 -7.09
N ALA A 54 2.03 -9.85 -7.73
CA ALA A 54 1.77 -9.22 -9.02
C ALA A 54 1.94 -10.24 -10.15
N GLY A 55 0.93 -11.06 -10.40
CA GLY A 55 0.97 -12.06 -11.47
C GLY A 55 -0.45 -12.46 -11.81
N ASP A 56 -0.83 -12.16 -13.05
CA ASP A 56 -2.07 -12.56 -13.70
C ASP A 56 -3.34 -11.98 -13.09
N ILE A 57 -3.85 -10.94 -13.74
CA ILE A 57 -5.25 -10.75 -14.15
C ILE A 57 -5.29 -9.33 -14.71
N GLU A 58 -5.91 -9.17 -15.88
CA GLU A 58 -6.21 -7.89 -16.51
C GLU A 58 -6.95 -6.95 -15.55
N ASN A 59 -6.17 -6.18 -14.79
CA ASN A 59 -6.46 -4.90 -14.14
C ASN A 59 -7.92 -4.61 -13.70
N PRO A 60 -8.53 -5.37 -12.77
CA PRO A 60 -9.63 -4.85 -11.98
C PRO A 60 -9.01 -4.14 -10.78
N ARG A 61 -9.30 -2.83 -10.62
CA ARG A 61 -8.93 -2.04 -9.43
C ARG A 61 -9.07 -2.87 -8.15
N TYR A 62 -8.01 -3.06 -7.38
CA TYR A 62 -8.08 -3.80 -6.13
C TYR A 62 -8.96 -3.04 -5.13
N LYS A 63 -10.00 -3.69 -4.64
CA LYS A 63 -10.97 -3.10 -3.70
C LYS A 63 -10.82 -3.76 -2.34
N PHE A 64 -10.45 -2.97 -1.34
CA PHE A 64 -10.30 -3.41 0.05
C PHE A 64 -11.63 -3.67 0.79
N GLY A 65 -12.80 -3.47 0.17
CA GLY A 65 -14.10 -3.58 0.85
C GLY A 65 -14.28 -2.54 1.99
N HIS A 66 -15.43 -2.55 2.65
CA HIS A 66 -15.66 -1.67 3.81
C HIS A 66 -14.81 -2.14 5.00
N GLY A 67 -13.98 -1.25 5.56
CA GLY A 67 -13.08 -1.55 6.69
C GLY A 67 -11.89 -2.48 6.38
N GLY A 68 -11.83 -3.12 5.22
CA GLY A 68 -10.80 -4.14 4.95
C GLY A 68 -9.40 -3.57 4.75
N LEU A 69 -9.24 -2.29 4.40
CA LEU A 69 -7.91 -1.65 4.34
C LEU A 69 -7.27 -1.59 5.72
N SER A 70 -8.01 -1.07 6.71
CA SER A 70 -7.52 -0.97 8.10
C SER A 70 -7.23 -2.34 8.69
N ALA A 71 -8.11 -3.33 8.46
CA ALA A 71 -7.88 -4.70 8.91
C ALA A 71 -6.60 -5.31 8.30
N LYS A 72 -6.37 -5.10 7.00
CA LYS A 72 -5.19 -5.62 6.31
C LYS A 72 -3.90 -4.91 6.76
N LEU A 73 -3.97 -3.61 7.00
CA LEU A 73 -2.85 -2.84 7.57
C LEU A 73 -2.48 -3.34 8.97
N SER A 74 -3.47 -3.55 9.84
CA SER A 74 -3.25 -4.11 11.18
C SER A 74 -2.62 -5.50 11.11
N GLN A 75 -3.12 -6.37 10.23
CA GLN A 75 -2.55 -7.69 10.00
C GLN A 75 -1.09 -7.60 9.52
N TYR A 76 -0.80 -6.73 8.56
CA TYR A 76 0.55 -6.55 8.04
C TYR A 76 1.52 -6.03 9.11
N CYS A 77 1.09 -5.05 9.91
CA CYS A 77 1.93 -4.49 10.97
C CYS A 77 2.24 -5.53 12.05
N LEU A 78 1.25 -6.34 12.43
CA LEU A 78 1.43 -7.42 13.40
C LEU A 78 2.45 -8.46 12.91
N VAL A 79 2.36 -8.89 11.64
CA VAL A 79 3.27 -9.91 11.08
C VAL A 79 4.70 -9.38 10.86
N ASN A 80 4.87 -8.07 10.67
CA ASN A 80 6.16 -7.45 10.34
C ASN A 80 6.78 -6.63 11.49
N ASN A 81 6.18 -6.64 12.69
CA ASN A 81 6.63 -5.85 13.84
C ASN A 81 6.75 -4.34 13.55
N LEU A 82 5.71 -3.77 12.92
CA LEU A 82 5.58 -2.33 12.59
C LEU A 82 4.50 -1.63 13.41
#